data_AF-A0A7X0DK01-F1
#
_entry.id   AF-A0A7X0DK01-F1
#
_cell.length_a   1.000
_cell.length_b   1.000
_cell.length_c   1.000
_cell.angle_alpha   90.00
_cell.angle_beta   90.00
_cell.angle_gamma   90.00
#
_symmetry.space_group_name_H-M   'P 1'
#
loop_
_entity.id
_entity.type
_entity.pdbx_description
1 polymer ?
#
loop_
_entity_poly.entity_id
_entity_poly.type
_entity_poly.pdbx_seq_one_letter_code
_entity_poly.pdbx_strand_id
1 'polypeptide(L)'
;MKSPKLNIIKLNVITAILTSICISCAPFGNVNPNKLKNPTTSKKLKKTKRSNNSRNLKKTNSHTNSENSAENNQNLENESQNSKSSNQNPQEETAISKLENIGKDVEAQEKEEDTQIAKINDTQYDFLETFKLQQDDIFMHNTKMKLKRIIYPSLNYDTEKILALKEILEKLDKNPKNRRIAGKFLETSRDIQLQREDMHLKKIKDALRTLSKEKAEKLLQHVERDLKIKQNFVKTLNATIEAYNKNSGNIKTDVEALANHIKEKYFYALNLLNQAD
;
A
#
# COMPACT_ATOMS: atom_id res chain seq x y z
N MET A 1 -40.20 -19.48 -13.25
CA MET A 1 -39.37 -18.56 -12.44
C MET A 1 -37.99 -18.46 -13.06
N LYS A 2 -37.54 -17.25 -13.41
CA LYS A 2 -36.21 -16.99 -13.99
C LYS A 2 -35.24 -16.70 -12.84
N SER A 3 -34.16 -17.46 -12.74
CA SER A 3 -33.07 -17.22 -11.79
C SER A 3 -32.41 -15.85 -12.04
N PRO A 4 -32.08 -15.07 -10.99
CA PRO A 4 -31.36 -13.82 -11.19
C PRO A 4 -29.90 -14.14 -11.55
N LYS A 5 -29.49 -13.75 -12.76
CA LYS A 5 -28.08 -13.72 -13.15
C LYS A 5 -27.38 -12.69 -12.26
N LEU A 6 -26.66 -13.17 -11.25
CA LEU A 6 -25.69 -12.35 -10.51
C LEU A 6 -24.72 -11.74 -11.51
N ASN A 7 -24.69 -10.41 -11.58
CA ASN A 7 -23.79 -9.67 -12.46
C ASN A 7 -22.34 -9.96 -12.04
N ILE A 8 -21.68 -10.85 -12.78
CA ILE A 8 -20.27 -11.25 -12.69
C ILE A 8 -19.34 -10.03 -12.52
N ILE A 9 -19.75 -8.87 -13.04
CA ILE A 9 -19.04 -7.59 -12.93
C ILE A 9 -18.90 -7.10 -11.47
N LYS A 10 -19.91 -7.27 -10.60
CA LYS A 10 -19.85 -6.81 -9.19
C LYS A 10 -19.00 -7.73 -8.31
N LEU A 11 -18.97 -9.02 -8.62
CA LEU A 11 -18.19 -10.00 -7.86
C LEU A 11 -16.68 -9.81 -8.10
N ASN A 12 -16.29 -9.51 -9.35
CA ASN A 12 -14.90 -9.26 -9.72
C ASN A 12 -14.29 -8.02 -9.02
N VAL A 13 -15.10 -7.02 -8.66
CA VAL A 13 -14.63 -5.82 -7.95
C VAL A 13 -14.28 -6.14 -6.50
N ILE A 14 -15.10 -6.93 -5.79
CA ILE A 14 -14.84 -7.30 -4.38
C ILE A 14 -13.62 -8.24 -4.30
N THR A 15 -13.50 -9.19 -5.23
CA THR A 15 -12.33 -10.07 -5.30
C THR A 15 -11.05 -9.30 -5.62
N ALA A 16 -11.10 -8.30 -6.52
CA ALA A 16 -9.96 -7.44 -6.80
C ALA A 16 -9.50 -6.64 -5.57
N ILE A 17 -10.46 -6.14 -4.77
CA ILE A 17 -10.19 -5.42 -3.50
C ILE A 17 -9.49 -6.34 -2.50
N LEU A 18 -9.95 -7.58 -2.33
CA LEU A 18 -9.28 -8.55 -1.45
C LEU A 18 -7.86 -8.87 -1.92
N THR A 19 -7.66 -9.07 -3.22
CA THR A 19 -6.34 -9.43 -3.76
C THR A 19 -5.33 -8.27 -3.73
N SER A 20 -5.75 -7.01 -3.87
CA SER A 20 -4.84 -5.87 -3.71
C SER A 20 -4.38 -5.70 -2.26
N ILE A 21 -5.23 -6.07 -1.30
CA ILE A 21 -4.90 -6.10 0.13
C ILE A 21 -3.91 -7.24 0.45
N CYS A 22 -3.98 -8.36 -0.28
CA CYS A 22 -3.06 -9.48 -0.08
C CYS A 22 -1.68 -9.30 -0.73
N ILE A 23 -1.49 -8.41 -1.71
CA ILE A 23 -0.16 -8.17 -2.32
C ILE A 23 0.75 -7.37 -1.38
N SER A 24 0.19 -6.58 -0.45
CA SER A 24 0.92 -5.99 0.68
C SER A 24 1.35 -7.01 1.76
N CYS A 25 0.93 -8.29 1.65
CA CYS A 25 1.18 -9.32 2.66
C CYS A 25 2.38 -10.24 2.39
N ALA A 26 3.35 -9.85 1.54
CA ALA A 26 4.62 -10.57 1.51
C ALA A 26 5.43 -10.22 2.78
N PRO A 27 5.77 -11.18 3.66
CA PRO A 27 6.69 -10.92 4.76
C PRO A 27 8.06 -10.59 4.15
N PHE A 28 8.54 -9.37 4.33
CA PHE A 28 9.93 -9.06 4.02
C PHE A 28 10.83 -9.96 4.88
N GLY A 29 11.52 -10.89 4.23
CA GLY A 29 12.57 -11.70 4.84
C GLY A 29 13.65 -10.78 5.44
N ASN A 30 14.12 -11.16 6.63
CA ASN A 30 15.20 -10.49 7.37
C ASN A 30 16.40 -10.15 6.47
N VAL A 31 16.51 -8.88 6.05
CA VAL A 31 17.76 -8.35 5.50
C VAL A 31 18.54 -7.71 6.64
N ASN A 32 19.58 -8.41 7.08
CA ASN A 32 20.53 -7.95 8.09
C ASN A 32 21.33 -6.73 7.54
N PRO A 33 21.30 -5.54 8.17
CA PRO A 33 21.87 -4.32 7.60
C PRO A 33 23.39 -4.17 7.80
N ASN A 34 24.10 -5.21 8.26
CA ASN A 34 25.54 -5.13 8.50
C ASN A 34 26.36 -5.90 7.47
N LYS A 35 26.51 -5.33 6.27
CA LYS A 35 27.70 -5.54 5.43
C LYS A 35 27.78 -4.52 4.29
N LEU A 36 27.97 -3.25 4.64
CA LEU A 36 28.57 -2.28 3.73
C LEU A 36 30.05 -2.12 4.12
N LYS A 37 30.94 -2.76 3.35
CA LYS A 37 32.37 -2.43 3.34
C LYS A 37 32.79 -2.22 1.89
N ASN A 38 33.11 -0.99 1.55
CA ASN A 38 33.97 -0.59 0.45
C ASN A 38 35.02 0.37 1.05
N PRO A 39 36.12 0.73 0.37
CA PRO A 39 36.94 -0.02 -0.61
C PRO A 39 38.45 0.18 -0.34
N THR A 40 39.35 -0.68 -0.85
CA THR A 40 40.73 -0.25 -1.16
C THR A 40 41.38 -1.08 -2.26
N THR A 41 42.26 -0.40 -2.97
CA THR A 41 42.84 -0.59 -4.29
C THR A 41 43.95 -1.63 -4.43
N SER A 42 44.18 -1.97 -5.71
CA SER A 42 45.42 -2.47 -6.33
C SER A 42 45.75 -3.96 -6.19
N LYS A 43 45.85 -4.63 -7.35
CA LYS A 43 47.02 -5.47 -7.67
C LYS A 43 47.13 -5.76 -9.17
N LYS A 44 48.30 -5.42 -9.71
CA LYS A 44 48.81 -5.83 -11.02
C LYS A 44 49.05 -7.35 -11.06
N LEU A 45 48.92 -7.87 -12.28
CA LEU A 45 49.49 -9.08 -12.86
C LEU A 45 50.67 -9.74 -12.10
N LYS A 46 50.63 -11.08 -12.00
CA LYS A 46 51.65 -11.95 -12.62
C LYS A 46 51.18 -13.42 -12.70
N LYS A 47 51.32 -13.98 -13.91
CA LYS A 47 51.24 -15.40 -14.26
C LYS A 47 52.42 -16.16 -13.62
N THR A 48 52.22 -17.43 -13.26
CA THR A 48 53.06 -18.53 -13.78
C THR A 48 52.40 -19.91 -13.67
N LYS A 49 52.63 -20.71 -14.71
CA LYS A 49 52.25 -22.11 -14.96
C LYS A 49 53.18 -23.10 -14.22
N ARG A 50 52.68 -24.32 -14.02
CA ARG A 50 53.28 -25.69 -14.09
C ARG A 50 52.72 -26.54 -12.94
N SER A 51 52.39 -27.82 -13.05
CA SER A 51 52.73 -28.86 -14.03
C SER A 51 51.72 -30.00 -13.93
N ASN A 52 51.46 -30.68 -15.06
CA ASN A 52 50.70 -31.92 -15.15
C ASN A 52 51.52 -33.13 -14.68
N ASN A 53 50.82 -34.15 -14.16
CA ASN A 53 50.95 -35.61 -14.40
C ASN A 53 50.12 -36.34 -13.33
N SER A 54 49.46 -37.48 -13.51
CA SER A 54 49.21 -38.35 -14.67
C SER A 54 48.28 -39.50 -14.22
N ARG A 55 47.40 -39.95 -15.14
CA ARG A 55 46.89 -41.33 -15.36
C ARG A 55 46.20 -42.13 -14.22
N ASN A 56 44.87 -42.22 -14.37
CA ASN A 56 44.02 -43.38 -14.71
C ASN A 56 44.10 -44.77 -14.03
N LEU A 57 42.87 -45.29 -13.80
CA LEU A 57 42.38 -46.69 -13.59
C LEU A 57 42.68 -47.30 -12.19
N LYS A 58 41.71 -47.77 -11.38
CA LYS A 58 40.63 -48.74 -11.63
C LYS A 58 39.58 -48.75 -10.49
N LYS A 59 38.35 -49.19 -10.81
CA LYS A 59 37.22 -49.52 -9.90
C LYS A 59 37.57 -50.61 -8.87
N THR A 60 36.97 -50.52 -7.69
CA THR A 60 36.34 -51.65 -6.97
C THR A 60 35.33 -51.13 -5.94
N ASN A 61 34.13 -51.71 -5.94
CA ASN A 61 33.08 -51.54 -4.92
C ASN A 61 33.40 -52.41 -3.70
N SER A 62 33.13 -51.89 -2.50
CA SER A 62 32.65 -52.69 -1.36
C SER A 62 32.06 -51.78 -0.29
N HIS A 63 30.85 -52.14 0.15
CA HIS A 63 30.10 -51.60 1.29
C HIS A 63 30.91 -51.60 2.60
N THR A 64 30.75 -50.57 3.44
CA THR A 64 30.10 -50.67 4.77
C THR A 64 29.97 -49.28 5.44
N ASN A 65 28.93 -49.18 6.27
CA ASN A 65 28.26 -48.01 6.85
C ASN A 65 29.06 -47.15 7.86
N SER A 66 28.70 -45.86 7.94
CA SER A 66 28.57 -45.02 9.17
C SER A 66 28.34 -43.58 8.68
N GLU A 67 27.08 -43.10 8.61
CA GLU A 67 26.32 -42.36 9.62
C GLU A 67 26.20 -40.86 9.28
N ASN A 68 24.95 -40.39 9.32
CA ASN A 68 24.48 -39.02 9.57
C ASN A 68 24.57 -37.98 8.45
N SER A 69 23.45 -37.78 7.75
CA SER A 69 22.59 -36.60 7.93
C SER A 69 21.34 -36.76 7.06
N ALA A 70 20.23 -37.19 7.67
CA ALA A 70 18.94 -37.22 7.02
C ALA A 70 18.35 -35.80 6.98
N GLU A 71 17.88 -35.41 5.80
CA GLU A 71 17.02 -34.26 5.54
C GLU A 71 15.83 -34.27 6.49
N ASN A 72 15.67 -33.22 7.29
CA ASN A 72 14.45 -32.98 8.04
C ASN A 72 13.52 -32.08 7.20
N ASN A 73 12.78 -32.69 6.27
CA ASN A 73 11.53 -32.13 5.75
C ASN A 73 10.38 -32.67 6.61
N GLN A 74 10.12 -32.03 7.74
CA GLN A 74 8.88 -32.24 8.47
C GLN A 74 7.79 -31.35 7.90
N ASN A 75 6.95 -31.96 7.06
CA ASN A 75 5.55 -31.60 6.93
C ASN A 75 4.92 -31.57 8.32
N LEU A 76 4.39 -30.43 8.72
CA LEU A 76 3.36 -30.34 9.75
C LEU A 76 2.04 -30.11 9.02
N GLU A 77 1.40 -31.23 8.66
CA GLU A 77 -0.05 -31.31 8.70
C GLU A 77 -0.49 -30.87 10.08
N ASN A 78 -1.35 -29.85 10.14
CA ASN A 78 -2.17 -29.65 11.32
C ASN A 78 -3.62 -29.78 10.85
N GLU A 79 -4.20 -30.93 11.17
CA GLU A 79 -5.64 -31.16 11.20
C GLU A 79 -6.30 -30.07 12.03
N SER A 80 -7.02 -29.14 11.40
CA SER A 80 -8.14 -28.48 12.07
C SER A 80 -9.39 -29.34 11.84
N GLN A 81 -9.59 -30.33 12.69
CA GLN A 81 -10.85 -31.06 12.73
C GLN A 81 -12.00 -30.11 13.07
N ASN A 82 -12.91 -29.99 12.09
CA ASN A 82 -14.35 -30.02 12.27
C ASN A 82 -14.97 -29.01 13.26
N SER A 83 -15.19 -27.79 12.78
CA SER A 83 -16.42 -27.07 13.10
C SER A 83 -17.39 -27.27 11.92
N LYS A 84 -18.41 -28.12 12.11
CA LYS A 84 -19.58 -28.18 11.23
C LYS A 84 -20.15 -26.77 11.11
N SER A 85 -19.85 -26.08 10.01
CA SER A 85 -20.58 -24.89 9.62
C SER A 85 -21.93 -25.37 9.08
N SER A 86 -22.91 -25.25 9.96
CA SER A 86 -24.33 -25.36 9.71
C SER A 86 -24.71 -24.81 8.33
N ASN A 87 -25.66 -25.47 7.66
CA ASN A 87 -26.38 -24.95 6.51
C ASN A 87 -26.99 -23.57 6.84
N GLN A 88 -26.20 -22.51 6.69
CA GLN A 88 -26.71 -21.16 6.64
C GLN A 88 -27.06 -20.91 5.18
N ASN A 89 -28.36 -20.76 4.92
CA ASN A 89 -28.84 -20.04 3.75
C ASN A 89 -27.94 -18.81 3.54
N PRO A 90 -27.53 -18.48 2.31
CA PRO A 90 -26.88 -17.21 2.06
C PRO A 90 -27.88 -16.11 2.41
N GLN A 91 -27.80 -15.64 3.65
CA GLN A 91 -28.68 -14.62 4.17
C GLN A 91 -28.34 -13.36 3.40
N GLU A 92 -29.32 -12.87 2.63
CA GLU A 92 -29.17 -11.71 1.78
C GLU A 92 -28.63 -10.53 2.62
N GLU A 93 -27.39 -10.10 2.34
CA GLU A 93 -26.74 -9.07 3.15
C GLU A 93 -27.53 -7.76 3.07
N THR A 94 -28.06 -7.33 4.22
CA THR A 94 -28.73 -6.03 4.37
C THR A 94 -27.72 -4.89 4.29
N ALA A 95 -28.18 -3.67 3.98
CA ALA A 95 -27.32 -2.49 4.03
C ALA A 95 -26.67 -2.28 5.41
N ILE A 96 -27.38 -2.63 6.49
CA ILE A 96 -26.90 -2.55 7.86
C ILE A 96 -25.73 -3.53 8.09
N SER A 97 -25.88 -4.79 7.71
CA SER A 97 -24.81 -5.80 7.89
C SER A 97 -23.57 -5.47 7.05
N LYS A 98 -23.74 -4.92 5.84
CA LYS A 98 -22.62 -4.44 5.02
C LYS A 98 -21.87 -3.29 5.66
N LEU A 99 -22.61 -2.29 6.16
CA LEU A 99 -22.03 -1.16 6.88
C LEU A 99 -21.29 -1.61 8.16
N GLU A 100 -21.83 -2.61 8.87
CA GLU A 100 -21.16 -3.18 10.05
C GLU A 100 -19.82 -3.82 9.69
N ASN A 101 -19.78 -4.63 8.63
CA ASN A 101 -18.55 -5.26 8.16
C ASN A 101 -17.52 -4.20 7.73
N ILE A 102 -17.94 -3.21 6.92
CA ILE A 102 -17.07 -2.10 6.53
C ILE A 102 -16.53 -1.35 7.75
N GLY A 103 -17.36 -1.10 8.76
CA GLY A 103 -16.92 -0.44 10.00
C GLY A 103 -15.80 -1.20 10.72
N LYS A 104 -15.92 -2.53 10.81
CA LYS A 104 -14.88 -3.40 11.41
C LYS A 104 -13.59 -3.37 10.60
N ASP A 105 -13.69 -3.45 9.28
CA ASP A 105 -12.53 -3.41 8.39
C ASP A 105 -11.80 -2.06 8.48
N VAL A 106 -12.55 -0.96 8.52
CA VAL A 106 -12.00 0.39 8.65
C VAL A 106 -11.23 0.55 9.97
N GLU A 107 -11.80 0.09 11.08
CA GLU A 107 -11.18 0.12 12.40
C GLU A 107 -9.94 -0.77 12.50
N ALA A 108 -9.96 -1.96 11.89
CA ALA A 108 -8.79 -2.82 11.82
C ALA A 108 -7.64 -2.17 11.05
N GLN A 109 -7.95 -1.58 9.89
CA GLN A 109 -6.96 -0.88 9.07
C GLN A 109 -6.38 0.35 9.79
N GLU A 110 -7.15 1.12 10.58
CA GLU A 110 -6.58 2.25 11.35
C GLU A 110 -5.52 1.79 12.36
N LYS A 111 -5.76 0.68 13.06
CA LYS A 111 -4.80 0.11 14.03
C LYS A 111 -3.52 -0.36 13.35
N GLU A 112 -3.65 -0.95 12.17
CA GLU A 112 -2.51 -1.36 11.36
C GLU A 112 -1.73 -0.14 10.85
N GLU A 113 -2.43 0.86 10.30
CA GLU A 113 -1.84 2.12 9.83
C GLU A 113 -1.02 2.77 10.95
N ASP A 114 -1.56 2.89 12.16
CA ASP A 114 -0.87 3.45 13.32
C ASP A 114 0.39 2.64 13.69
N THR A 115 0.29 1.31 13.67
CA THR A 115 1.42 0.41 13.97
C THR A 115 2.54 0.55 12.94
N GLN A 116 2.19 0.64 11.65
CA GLN A 116 3.18 0.76 10.58
C GLN A 116 3.80 2.16 10.55
N ILE A 117 3.01 3.22 10.75
CA ILE A 117 3.49 4.60 10.83
C ILE A 117 4.50 4.74 11.98
N ALA A 118 4.22 4.14 13.15
CA ALA A 118 5.15 4.17 14.28
C ALA A 118 6.51 3.51 14.00
N LYS A 119 6.58 2.60 13.01
CA LYS A 119 7.85 1.98 12.57
C LYS A 119 8.67 2.90 11.66
N ILE A 120 8.05 3.89 11.02
CA ILE A 120 8.74 4.92 10.23
C ILE A 120 9.30 5.95 11.23
N ASN A 121 10.29 5.54 12.03
CA ASN A 121 10.82 6.37 13.12
C ASN A 121 12.09 7.13 12.74
N ASP A 122 12.42 7.17 11.44
CA ASP A 122 13.54 7.91 10.89
C ASP A 122 13.01 9.20 10.26
N THR A 123 13.50 10.34 10.75
CA THR A 123 13.14 11.68 10.29
C THR A 123 13.44 11.91 8.80
N GLN A 124 14.32 11.10 8.21
CA GLN A 124 14.57 11.12 6.77
C GLN A 124 13.38 10.60 5.96
N TYR A 125 12.71 9.54 6.44
CA TYR A 125 11.61 8.88 5.72
C TYR A 125 10.24 9.37 6.16
N ASP A 126 10.08 9.73 7.45
CA ASP A 126 8.85 10.35 7.95
C ASP A 126 8.82 11.86 7.65
N PHE A 127 8.93 12.21 6.38
CA PHE A 127 9.06 13.61 5.98
C PHE A 127 7.81 14.43 6.36
N LEU A 128 6.62 13.83 6.39
CA LEU A 128 5.38 14.51 6.77
C LEU A 128 5.38 14.98 8.23
N GLU A 129 6.29 14.50 9.07
CA GLU A 129 6.45 15.02 10.43
C GLU A 129 6.99 16.46 10.42
N THR A 130 7.93 16.78 9.55
CA THR A 130 8.58 18.09 9.53
C THR A 130 8.21 18.93 8.30
N PHE A 131 7.63 18.30 7.27
CA PHE A 131 7.30 18.96 6.02
C PHE A 131 6.21 20.01 6.23
N LYS A 132 6.41 21.16 5.58
CA LYS A 132 5.44 22.23 5.48
C LYS A 132 5.68 23.00 4.20
N LEU A 133 4.60 23.39 3.53
CA LEU A 133 4.69 24.34 2.43
C LEU A 133 5.03 25.72 3.01
N GLN A 134 5.74 26.54 2.24
CA GLN A 134 6.03 27.90 2.67
C GLN A 134 4.72 28.66 2.95
N GLN A 135 4.59 29.20 4.17
CA GLN A 135 3.43 29.94 4.68
C GLN A 135 2.21 29.07 5.08
N ASP A 136 2.38 27.76 5.31
CA ASP A 136 1.28 26.84 5.61
C ASP A 136 1.44 26.07 6.95
N ASP A 137 1.99 26.75 7.96
CA ASP A 137 2.40 26.14 9.23
C ASP A 137 1.21 25.57 10.04
N ILE A 138 0.05 26.24 10.01
CA ILE A 138 -1.13 25.86 10.81
C ILE A 138 -1.82 24.62 10.23
N PHE A 139 -1.90 24.52 8.90
CA PHE A 139 -2.56 23.40 8.23
C PHE A 139 -1.91 22.07 8.61
N MET A 140 -0.57 22.02 8.52
CA MET A 140 0.16 20.78 8.72
C MET A 140 0.00 20.27 10.14
N HIS A 141 0.06 21.14 11.16
CA HIS A 141 -0.04 20.73 12.58
C HIS A 141 -1.26 19.84 12.88
N ASN A 142 -2.44 20.20 12.37
CA ASN A 142 -3.69 19.49 12.65
C ASN A 142 -3.92 18.29 11.71
N THR A 143 -3.14 18.21 10.64
CA THR A 143 -3.44 17.35 9.49
C THR A 143 -2.43 16.22 9.31
N LYS A 144 -1.25 16.29 9.96
CA LYS A 144 -0.14 15.34 9.74
C LYS A 144 -0.58 13.89 9.82
N MET A 145 -1.25 13.49 10.90
CA MET A 145 -1.58 12.08 11.09
C MET A 145 -2.55 11.56 10.03
N LYS A 146 -3.52 12.40 9.63
CA LYS A 146 -4.47 12.07 8.54
C LYS A 146 -3.73 11.93 7.20
N LEU A 147 -2.73 12.78 6.94
CA LEU A 147 -1.87 12.64 5.77
C LEU A 147 -1.02 11.38 5.82
N LYS A 148 -0.39 11.06 6.96
CA LYS A 148 0.41 9.84 7.11
C LYS A 148 -0.44 8.59 6.84
N ARG A 149 -1.66 8.54 7.40
CA ARG A 149 -2.61 7.43 7.25
C ARG A 149 -3.16 7.24 5.83
N ILE A 150 -3.15 8.27 4.98
CA ILE A 150 -3.55 8.10 3.57
C ILE A 150 -2.34 7.93 2.65
N ILE A 151 -1.28 8.72 2.82
CA ILE A 151 -0.15 8.76 1.89
C ILE A 151 0.76 7.54 2.06
N TYR A 152 1.21 7.22 3.27
CA TYR A 152 2.20 6.15 3.44
C TYR A 152 1.65 4.77 3.06
N PRO A 153 0.43 4.37 3.47
CA PRO A 153 -0.14 3.10 3.02
C PRO A 153 -0.40 3.10 1.50
N SER A 154 -0.79 4.23 0.91
CA SER A 154 -0.97 4.33 -0.55
C SER A 154 0.33 4.07 -1.31
N LEU A 155 1.46 4.42 -0.72
CA LEU A 155 2.79 4.14 -1.27
C LEU A 155 3.36 2.80 -0.76
N ASN A 156 2.55 1.97 -0.11
CA ASN A 156 2.96 0.70 0.49
C ASN A 156 4.14 0.83 1.48
N TYR A 157 4.25 1.98 2.15
CA TYR A 157 5.35 2.31 3.05
C TYR A 157 6.75 2.23 2.40
N ASP A 158 6.80 2.26 1.06
CA ASP A 158 8.03 2.19 0.28
C ASP A 158 8.80 3.51 0.40
N THR A 159 10.00 3.44 0.98
CA THR A 159 10.82 4.62 1.27
C THR A 159 11.26 5.36 0.02
N GLU A 160 11.51 4.67 -1.10
CA GLU A 160 11.87 5.31 -2.37
C GLU A 160 10.69 6.10 -2.94
N LYS A 161 9.49 5.52 -2.89
CA LYS A 161 8.27 6.22 -3.33
C LYS A 161 7.92 7.41 -2.43
N ILE A 162 8.09 7.26 -1.11
CA ILE A 162 7.87 8.34 -0.14
C ILE A 162 8.85 9.51 -0.39
N LEU A 163 10.13 9.22 -0.63
CA LEU A 163 11.12 10.23 -0.95
C LEU A 163 10.87 10.90 -2.31
N ALA A 164 10.39 10.14 -3.31
CA ALA A 164 9.97 10.72 -4.58
C ALA A 164 8.79 11.70 -4.40
N LEU A 165 7.81 11.36 -3.56
CA LEU A 165 6.71 12.27 -3.24
C LEU A 165 7.21 13.54 -2.53
N LYS A 166 8.14 13.39 -1.56
CA LYS A 166 8.78 14.53 -0.90
C LYS A 166 9.42 15.47 -1.93
N GLU A 167 10.22 14.93 -2.85
CA GLU A 167 10.89 15.73 -3.89
C GLU A 167 9.87 16.46 -4.79
N ILE A 168 8.77 15.80 -5.17
CA ILE A 168 7.68 16.42 -5.94
C ILE A 168 7.11 17.63 -5.20
N LEU A 169 6.77 17.47 -3.91
CA LEU A 169 6.17 18.53 -3.12
C LEU A 169 7.15 19.70 -2.90
N GLU A 170 8.43 19.41 -2.63
CA GLU A 170 9.49 20.42 -2.52
C GLU A 170 9.71 21.20 -3.83
N LYS A 171 9.60 20.53 -4.99
CA LYS A 171 9.69 21.20 -6.29
C LYS A 171 8.53 22.17 -6.51
N LEU A 172 7.32 21.75 -6.19
CA LEU A 172 6.11 22.57 -6.35
C LEU A 172 6.11 23.77 -5.39
N ASP A 173 6.65 23.62 -4.18
CA ASP A 173 6.66 24.66 -3.15
C ASP A 173 7.50 25.90 -3.51
N LYS A 174 8.46 25.77 -4.43
CA LYS A 174 9.35 26.85 -4.87
C LYS A 174 8.62 28.04 -5.54
N ASN A 175 7.44 27.80 -6.12
CA ASN A 175 6.66 28.82 -6.81
C ASN A 175 5.28 28.98 -6.15
N PRO A 176 4.79 30.21 -5.83
CA PRO A 176 3.50 30.40 -5.19
C PRO A 176 2.30 29.76 -5.91
N LYS A 177 2.27 29.77 -7.25
CA LYS A 177 1.19 29.15 -8.03
C LYS A 177 1.19 27.62 -7.87
N ASN A 178 2.38 27.02 -7.93
CA ASN A 178 2.56 25.57 -7.85
C ASN A 178 2.44 25.06 -6.42
N ARG A 179 2.83 25.88 -5.44
CA ARG A 179 2.58 25.65 -4.01
C ARG A 179 1.09 25.50 -3.72
N ARG A 180 0.24 26.35 -4.30
CA ARG A 180 -1.21 26.22 -4.15
C ARG A 180 -1.72 24.86 -4.65
N ILE A 181 -1.11 24.33 -5.71
CA ILE A 181 -1.43 23.01 -6.25
C ILE A 181 -0.98 21.90 -5.28
N ALA A 182 0.23 22.00 -4.74
CA ALA A 182 0.70 21.08 -3.69
C ALA A 182 -0.21 21.13 -2.45
N GLY A 183 -0.62 22.32 -2.02
CA GLY A 183 -1.57 22.51 -0.92
C GLY A 183 -2.92 21.83 -1.21
N LYS A 184 -3.44 21.96 -2.43
CA LYS A 184 -4.67 21.28 -2.85
C LYS A 184 -4.55 19.76 -2.89
N PHE A 185 -3.39 19.23 -3.26
CA PHE A 185 -3.11 17.79 -3.15
C PHE A 185 -3.16 17.32 -1.68
N LEU A 186 -2.51 18.05 -0.76
CA LEU A 186 -2.51 17.73 0.67
C LEU A 186 -3.92 17.85 1.28
N GLU A 187 -4.65 18.93 0.97
CA GLU A 187 -6.05 19.12 1.38
C GLU A 187 -6.92 17.94 0.92
N THR A 188 -6.85 17.57 -0.35
CA THR A 188 -7.64 16.47 -0.91
C THR A 188 -7.28 15.14 -0.25
N SER A 189 -5.99 14.89 -0.04
CA SER A 189 -5.51 13.68 0.66
C SER A 189 -6.10 13.60 2.07
N ARG A 190 -6.00 14.69 2.84
CA ARG A 190 -6.61 14.78 4.17
C ARG A 190 -8.12 14.56 4.11
N ASP A 191 -8.82 15.21 3.18
CA ASP A 191 -10.28 15.16 3.10
C ASP A 191 -10.81 13.75 2.82
N ILE A 192 -10.07 12.98 2.02
CA ILE A 192 -10.35 11.55 1.79
C ILE A 192 -10.23 10.76 3.11
N GLN A 193 -9.16 10.98 3.88
CA GLN A 193 -9.00 10.30 5.17
C GLN A 193 -10.05 10.77 6.20
N LEU A 194 -10.38 12.05 6.22
CA LEU A 194 -11.41 12.64 7.09
C LEU A 194 -12.79 11.99 6.88
N GLN A 195 -13.20 11.84 5.62
CA GLN A 195 -14.49 11.22 5.30
C GLN A 195 -14.58 9.80 5.86
N ARG A 196 -13.48 9.03 5.79
CA ARG A 196 -13.40 7.68 6.33
C ARG A 196 -13.51 7.64 7.86
N GLU A 197 -12.65 8.39 8.55
CA GLU A 197 -12.55 8.34 10.02
C GLU A 197 -13.75 9.02 10.68
N ASP A 198 -14.01 10.28 10.32
CA ASP A 198 -14.91 11.13 11.09
C ASP A 198 -16.37 11.01 10.63
N MET A 199 -16.60 10.69 9.35
CA MET A 199 -17.95 10.65 8.78
C MET A 199 -18.50 9.23 8.67
N HIS A 200 -17.71 8.27 8.20
CA HIS A 200 -18.16 6.89 8.01
C HIS A 200 -18.06 6.08 9.29
N LEU A 201 -16.86 5.95 9.86
CA LEU A 201 -16.64 5.11 11.04
C LEU A 201 -17.49 5.58 12.23
N LYS A 202 -17.50 6.89 12.49
CA LYS A 202 -18.30 7.46 13.58
C LYS A 202 -19.79 7.21 13.43
N LYS A 203 -20.37 7.43 12.23
CA LYS A 203 -21.80 7.17 12.00
C LYS A 203 -22.14 5.69 12.09
N ILE A 204 -21.24 4.81 11.62
CA ILE A 204 -21.40 3.37 11.74
C ILE A 204 -21.38 2.93 13.20
N LYS A 205 -20.47 3.47 14.03
CA LYS A 205 -20.39 3.13 15.46
C LYS A 205 -21.56 3.68 16.27
N ASP A 206 -21.93 4.95 16.05
CA ASP A 206 -22.84 5.68 16.93
C ASP A 206 -24.32 5.45 16.60
N ALA A 207 -24.66 5.26 15.32
CA ALA A 207 -26.05 5.36 14.86
C ALA A 207 -26.52 4.17 14.00
N LEU A 208 -25.66 3.21 13.63
CA LEU A 208 -26.02 2.18 12.66
C LEU A 208 -27.28 1.38 13.05
N ARG A 209 -27.40 1.01 14.33
CA ARG A 209 -28.52 0.21 14.84
C ARG A 209 -29.84 0.97 14.93
N THR A 210 -29.81 2.30 14.86
CA THR A 210 -31.00 3.17 14.93
C THR A 210 -31.38 3.76 13.58
N LEU A 211 -30.60 3.50 12.52
CA LEU A 211 -30.90 3.93 11.17
C LEU A 211 -32.11 3.17 10.61
N SER A 212 -33.02 3.91 9.96
CA SER A 212 -34.02 3.28 9.10
C SER A 212 -33.33 2.63 7.89
N LYS A 213 -33.99 1.63 7.29
CA LYS A 213 -33.50 0.93 6.10
C LYS A 213 -33.04 1.89 4.99
N GLU A 214 -33.87 2.88 4.65
CA GLU A 214 -33.55 3.87 3.60
C GLU A 214 -32.31 4.71 3.95
N LYS A 215 -32.17 5.13 5.22
CA LYS A 215 -31.00 5.91 5.65
C LYS A 215 -29.74 5.05 5.65
N ALA A 216 -29.85 3.77 6.02
CA ALA A 216 -28.74 2.82 5.95
C ALA A 216 -28.31 2.58 4.49
N GLU A 217 -29.24 2.45 3.54
CA GLU A 217 -28.94 2.32 2.12
C GLU A 217 -28.23 3.57 1.55
N LYS A 218 -28.71 4.77 1.90
CA LYS A 218 -28.04 6.04 1.53
C LYS A 218 -26.63 6.14 2.11
N LEU A 219 -26.47 5.79 3.40
CA LEU A 219 -25.15 5.77 4.03
C LEU A 219 -24.21 4.80 3.33
N LEU A 220 -24.68 3.58 3.03
CA LEU A 220 -23.90 2.58 2.30
C LEU A 220 -23.43 3.10 0.94
N GLN A 221 -24.29 3.76 0.17
CA GLN A 221 -23.89 4.36 -1.12
C GLN A 221 -22.78 5.42 -0.96
N HIS A 222 -22.86 6.26 0.07
CA HIS A 222 -21.82 7.26 0.35
C HIS A 222 -20.51 6.61 0.77
N VAL A 223 -20.56 5.61 1.65
CA VAL A 223 -19.39 4.85 2.11
C VAL A 223 -18.71 4.15 0.93
N GLU A 224 -19.47 3.43 0.09
CA GLU A 224 -18.94 2.73 -1.07
C GLU A 224 -18.28 3.70 -2.06
N ARG A 225 -18.90 4.86 -2.32
CA ARG A 225 -18.33 5.90 -3.19
C ARG A 225 -17.00 6.42 -2.65
N ASP A 226 -16.93 6.73 -1.36
CA ASP A 226 -15.74 7.33 -0.77
C ASP A 226 -14.60 6.29 -0.63
N LEU A 227 -14.93 5.01 -0.37
CA LEU A 227 -13.97 3.90 -0.46
C LEU A 227 -13.41 3.76 -1.87
N LYS A 228 -14.25 3.89 -2.91
CA LYS A 228 -13.79 3.89 -4.30
C LYS A 228 -12.85 5.07 -4.59
N ILE A 229 -13.14 6.26 -4.07
CA ILE A 229 -12.25 7.41 -4.18
C ILE A 229 -10.89 7.13 -3.52
N LYS A 230 -10.86 6.53 -2.31
CA LYS A 230 -9.60 6.12 -1.65
C LYS A 230 -8.82 5.11 -2.48
N GLN A 231 -9.47 4.10 -3.04
CA GLN A 231 -8.82 3.11 -3.90
C GLN A 231 -8.21 3.75 -5.15
N ASN A 232 -8.96 4.64 -5.80
CA ASN A 232 -8.46 5.35 -6.97
C ASN A 232 -7.33 6.32 -6.60
N PHE A 233 -7.38 6.98 -5.45
CA PHE A 233 -6.27 7.77 -4.93
C PHE A 233 -4.97 6.95 -4.86
N VAL A 234 -5.02 5.73 -4.30
CA VAL A 234 -3.85 4.83 -4.22
C VAL A 234 -3.29 4.53 -5.61
N LYS A 235 -4.15 4.13 -6.56
CA LYS A 235 -3.76 3.83 -7.93
C LYS A 235 -3.12 5.04 -8.61
N THR A 236 -3.80 6.18 -8.56
CA THR A 236 -3.35 7.43 -9.20
C THR A 236 -2.05 7.91 -8.58
N LEU A 237 -1.87 7.81 -7.26
CA LEU A 237 -0.64 8.21 -6.57
C LEU A 237 0.55 7.35 -7.01
N ASN A 238 0.39 6.03 -7.05
CA ASN A 238 1.45 5.15 -7.57
C ASN A 238 1.79 5.49 -9.03
N ALA A 239 0.78 5.70 -9.88
CA ALA A 239 1.00 6.09 -11.28
C ALA A 239 1.73 7.44 -11.40
N THR A 240 1.43 8.41 -10.53
CA THR A 240 2.16 9.68 -10.46
C THR A 240 3.64 9.47 -10.10
N ILE A 241 3.93 8.65 -9.09
CA ILE A 241 5.31 8.36 -8.69
C ILE A 241 6.06 7.65 -9.82
N GLU A 242 5.43 6.68 -10.48
CA GLU A 242 6.04 6.00 -11.62
C GLU A 242 6.31 6.94 -12.80
N ALA A 243 5.34 7.76 -13.17
CA ALA A 243 5.49 8.75 -14.24
C ALA A 243 6.61 9.74 -13.91
N TYR A 244 6.70 10.17 -12.65
CA TYR A 244 7.74 11.07 -12.20
C TYR A 244 9.12 10.40 -12.28
N ASN A 245 9.26 9.17 -11.79
CA ASN A 245 10.53 8.45 -11.81
C ASN A 245 11.02 8.17 -13.24
N LYS A 246 10.11 7.86 -14.17
CA LYS A 246 10.39 7.66 -15.60
C LYS A 246 10.54 8.97 -16.39
N ASN A 247 10.30 10.12 -15.76
CA ASN A 247 10.17 11.44 -16.42
C ASN A 247 9.15 11.44 -17.57
N SER A 248 8.09 10.64 -17.47
CA SER A 248 7.01 10.59 -18.45
C SER A 248 6.31 11.96 -18.52
N GLY A 249 6.10 12.48 -19.72
CA GLY A 249 5.52 13.81 -19.91
C GLY A 249 6.41 14.95 -19.36
N ASN A 250 7.71 14.70 -19.19
CA ASN A 250 8.70 15.66 -18.68
C ASN A 250 8.44 16.14 -17.24
N ILE A 251 7.58 15.48 -16.47
CA ILE A 251 7.15 15.97 -15.14
C ILE A 251 8.26 15.92 -14.07
N LYS A 252 9.40 15.28 -14.32
CA LYS A 252 10.57 15.32 -13.41
C LYS A 252 11.40 16.58 -13.63
N THR A 253 11.46 17.04 -14.87
CA THR A 253 12.34 18.14 -15.34
C THR A 253 11.62 19.46 -15.54
N ASP A 254 10.32 19.43 -15.86
CA ASP A 254 9.47 20.60 -16.07
C ASP A 254 8.47 20.74 -14.91
N VAL A 255 8.63 21.80 -14.13
CA VAL A 255 7.80 22.07 -12.94
C VAL A 255 6.37 22.45 -13.31
N GLU A 256 6.15 23.08 -14.47
CA GLU A 256 4.79 23.43 -14.92
C GLU A 256 4.06 22.19 -15.42
N ALA A 257 4.76 21.30 -16.14
CA ALA A 257 4.20 19.99 -16.51
C ALA A 257 3.84 19.17 -15.26
N LEU A 258 4.71 19.15 -14.24
CA LEU A 258 4.44 18.52 -12.95
C LEU A 258 3.21 19.12 -12.25
N ALA A 259 3.14 20.44 -12.18
CA ALA A 259 2.03 21.15 -11.54
C ALA A 259 0.69 20.84 -12.22
N ASN A 260 0.65 20.84 -13.56
CA ASN A 260 -0.55 20.48 -14.31
C ASN A 260 -0.95 19.02 -14.08
N HIS A 261 0.00 18.09 -14.08
CA HIS A 261 -0.26 16.67 -13.81
C HIS A 261 -0.89 16.45 -12.42
N ILE A 262 -0.37 17.14 -11.39
CA ILE A 262 -0.95 17.07 -10.03
C ILE A 262 -2.33 17.73 -9.99
N LYS A 263 -2.49 18.90 -10.61
CA LYS A 263 -3.76 19.63 -10.64
C LYS A 263 -4.87 18.80 -11.30
N GLU A 264 -4.62 18.24 -12.47
CA GLU A 264 -5.64 17.46 -13.19
C GLU A 264 -6.13 16.26 -12.37
N LYS A 265 -5.23 15.60 -11.65
CA LYS A 265 -5.52 14.36 -10.94
C LYS A 265 -6.10 14.56 -9.54
N TYR A 266 -5.63 15.57 -8.80
CA TYR A 266 -5.88 15.66 -7.35
C TYR A 266 -6.58 16.94 -6.90
N PHE A 267 -6.86 17.90 -7.79
CA PHE A 267 -7.44 19.18 -7.35
C PHE A 267 -8.86 19.03 -6.78
N TYR A 268 -9.60 18.02 -7.22
CA TYR A 268 -10.88 17.63 -6.66
C TYR A 268 -10.90 16.12 -6.39
N ALA A 269 -11.37 15.71 -5.21
CA ALA A 269 -11.56 14.29 -4.90
C ALA A 269 -12.46 13.59 -5.93
N LEU A 270 -13.43 14.31 -6.52
CA LEU A 270 -14.31 13.78 -7.55
C LEU A 270 -13.57 13.42 -8.86
N ASN A 271 -12.43 14.05 -9.15
CA ASN A 271 -11.62 13.68 -10.31
C ASN A 271 -11.13 12.25 -10.19
N LEU A 272 -10.88 11.76 -8.98
CA LEU A 272 -10.46 10.39 -8.70
C LEU A 272 -11.59 9.38 -8.92
N LEU A 273 -12.86 9.79 -8.80
CA LEU A 273 -14.00 8.89 -9.06
C LEU A 273 -14.14 8.56 -10.56
N ASN A 274 -13.76 9.50 -11.42
CA ASN A 274 -13.94 9.43 -12.88
C ASN A 274 -12.72 8.89 -13.64
N GLN A 275 -11.63 8.54 -12.95
CA GLN A 275 -10.51 7.84 -13.59
C GLN A 275 -10.94 6.40 -13.82
N ALA A 276 -11.25 6.08 -15.08
CA ALA A 276 -11.60 4.73 -15.51
C ALA A 276 -10.41 3.79 -15.28
N ASP A 277 -10.70 2.57 -14.83
CA ASP A 277 -9.73 1.47 -14.68
C ASP A 277 -9.10 1.09 -16.03
#